data_AF-A0A1F9P8C5-F1
#
_entry.id   AF-A0A1F9P8C5-F1
#
_cell.length_a   1.000
_cell.length_b   1.000
_cell.length_c   1.000
_cell.angle_alpha   90.00
_cell.angle_beta   90.00
_cell.angle_gamma   90.00
#
_symmetry.space_group_name_H-M   'P 1'
#
loop_
_entity.id
_entity.type
_entity.pdbx_description
1 polymer ?
#
loop_
_entity_poly.entity_id
_entity_poly.type
_entity_poly.pdbx_seq_one_letter_code
_entity_poly.pdbx_strand_id
1 'polypeptide(L)'
;MEASTMTQTTDVQKSATEKESREHTTLQLAQHLAQQPGSTQALHQWMKRLMVAGVGIIVAAFIVAMYVSIAWKSVNPILIPVAWFAFAASVAPAMVFVGLDAIILRAFPPIVWPRRLPKFVTGSGAVWTGWAFILGALLAATFWGIFAYAVGTFNLAVLEPLIRILGGVVGIGAAISVLYSVYKKASRSR
;
A
#
# COMPACT_ATOMS: atom_id res chain seq x y z
N MET A 1 11.93 28.59 32.95
CA MET A 1 10.52 28.15 32.81
C MET A 1 9.76 28.89 31.70
N GLU A 2 10.38 29.80 30.94
CA GLU A 2 9.68 30.61 29.91
C GLU A 2 9.70 30.02 28.49
N ALA A 3 10.55 29.02 28.20
CA ALA A 3 10.62 28.41 26.87
C ALA A 3 9.44 27.46 26.56
N SER A 4 8.77 26.93 27.60
CA SER A 4 7.66 25.98 27.45
C SER A 4 6.32 26.67 27.16
N THR A 5 6.15 27.95 27.51
CA THR A 5 4.92 28.71 27.26
C THR A 5 4.85 29.25 25.83
N MET A 6 5.97 29.68 25.23
CA MET A 6 5.99 30.15 23.83
C MET A 6 5.75 29.05 22.79
N THR A 7 6.23 27.83 23.06
CA THR A 7 5.96 26.66 22.18
C THR A 7 4.49 26.24 22.24
N GLN A 8 3.90 26.28 23.44
CA GLN A 8 2.49 25.93 23.64
C GLN A 8 1.52 26.91 22.95
N THR A 9 1.79 28.22 22.97
CA THR A 9 0.97 29.21 22.25
C THR A 9 1.08 29.05 20.73
N THR A 10 2.26 28.66 20.23
CA THR A 10 2.49 28.47 18.78
C THR A 10 1.76 27.22 18.27
N ASP A 11 1.78 26.12 19.02
CA ASP A 11 1.06 24.89 18.67
C ASP A 11 -0.46 25.03 18.79
N VAL A 12 -0.95 25.76 19.81
CA VAL A 12 -2.38 26.05 19.96
C VAL A 12 -2.88 26.93 18.82
N GLN A 13 -2.14 27.99 18.46
CA GLN A 13 -2.51 28.89 17.37
C GLN A 13 -2.47 28.17 16.01
N LYS A 14 -1.45 27.32 15.77
CA LYS A 14 -1.37 26.48 14.58
C LYS A 14 -2.51 25.47 14.50
N SER A 15 -2.89 24.86 15.63
CA SER A 15 -4.03 23.93 15.69
C SER A 15 -5.38 24.62 15.44
N ALA A 16 -5.54 25.85 15.93
CA ALA A 16 -6.74 26.66 15.71
C ALA A 16 -6.86 27.07 14.23
N THR A 17 -5.76 27.52 13.61
CA THR A 17 -5.74 27.86 12.18
C THR A 17 -5.94 26.63 11.28
N GLU A 18 -5.40 25.46 11.65
CA GLU A 18 -5.67 24.20 10.93
C GLU A 18 -7.14 23.76 11.05
N LYS A 19 -7.75 23.97 12.22
CA LYS A 19 -9.15 23.61 12.47
C LYS A 19 -10.09 24.51 11.67
N GLU A 20 -9.85 25.82 11.67
CA GLU A 20 -10.62 26.80 10.90
C GLU A 20 -10.47 26.56 9.38
N SER A 21 -9.26 26.25 8.92
CA SER A 21 -9.02 25.86 7.51
C SER A 21 -9.77 24.58 7.13
N ARG A 22 -9.80 23.56 7.99
CA ARG A 22 -10.59 22.34 7.77
C ARG A 22 -12.09 22.64 7.69
N GLU A 23 -12.62 23.43 8.62
CA GLU A 23 -14.04 23.81 8.64
C GLU A 23 -14.43 24.55 7.36
N HIS A 24 -13.60 25.51 6.92
CA HIS A 24 -13.82 26.24 5.68
C HIS A 24 -13.76 25.34 4.43
N THR A 25 -12.86 24.35 4.45
CA THR A 25 -12.74 23.37 3.34
C THR A 25 -13.93 22.41 3.31
N THR A 26 -14.43 21.98 4.47
CA THR A 26 -15.64 21.16 4.57
C THR A 26 -16.90 21.90 4.15
N LEU A 27 -16.98 23.20 4.42
CA LEU A 27 -18.09 24.05 3.96
C LEU A 27 -18.07 24.22 2.44
N GLN A 28 -16.90 24.41 1.84
CA GLN A 28 -16.76 24.45 0.39
C GLN A 28 -17.13 23.11 -0.26
N LEU A 29 -16.73 21.99 0.34
CA LEU A 29 -17.14 20.65 -0.11
C LEU A 29 -18.67 20.50 -0.04
N ALA A 30 -19.29 20.92 1.06
CA ALA A 30 -20.74 20.85 1.26
C ALA A 30 -21.52 21.70 0.25
N GLN A 31 -21.05 22.93 -0.03
CA GLN A 31 -21.64 23.78 -1.07
C GLN A 31 -21.49 23.20 -2.48
N HIS A 32 -20.35 22.58 -2.79
CA HIS A 32 -20.14 21.93 -4.08
C HIS A 32 -21.04 20.68 -4.24
N LEU A 33 -21.20 19.89 -3.18
CA LEU A 33 -22.10 18.74 -3.15
C LEU A 33 -23.58 19.14 -3.24
N ALA A 34 -23.95 20.33 -2.75
CA ALA A 34 -25.30 20.87 -2.87
C ALA A 34 -25.64 21.34 -4.30
N GLN A 35 -24.63 21.65 -5.12
CA GLN A 35 -24.79 22.03 -6.53
C GLN A 35 -24.76 20.84 -7.50
N GLN A 36 -24.45 19.63 -7.04
CA GLN A 36 -24.36 18.45 -7.89
C GLN A 36 -25.72 17.78 -8.12
N PRO A 37 -25.96 17.18 -9.31
CA PRO A 37 -27.23 16.51 -9.61
C PRO A 37 -27.47 15.33 -8.65
N GLY A 38 -28.74 15.05 -8.35
CA GLY A 38 -29.12 14.03 -7.35
C GLY A 38 -28.58 12.62 -7.62
N SER A 39 -28.24 12.30 -8.88
CA SER A 39 -27.57 11.04 -9.25
C SER A 39 -26.18 10.91 -8.64
N THR A 40 -25.43 12.01 -8.51
CA THR A 40 -24.08 12.02 -7.93
C THR A 40 -24.12 11.92 -6.40
N GLN A 41 -25.15 12.51 -5.77
CA GLN A 41 -25.39 12.34 -4.34
C GLN A 41 -25.77 10.90 -3.97
N ALA A 42 -26.61 10.25 -4.77
CA ALA A 42 -26.98 8.84 -4.57
C ALA A 42 -25.76 7.91 -4.72
N LEU A 43 -24.91 8.16 -5.71
CA LEU A 43 -23.64 7.44 -5.89
C LEU A 43 -22.70 7.61 -4.70
N HIS A 44 -22.55 8.84 -4.18
CA HIS A 44 -21.71 9.10 -3.01
C HIS A 44 -22.22 8.36 -1.76
N GLN A 45 -23.54 8.33 -1.53
CA GLN A 45 -24.13 7.55 -0.44
C GLN A 45 -23.89 6.04 -0.61
N TRP A 46 -24.00 5.53 -1.83
CA TRP A 46 -23.73 4.13 -2.13
C TRP A 46 -22.25 3.78 -1.93
N MET A 47 -21.35 4.67 -2.36
CA MET A 47 -19.91 4.55 -2.18
C MET A 47 -19.51 4.55 -0.69
N LYS A 48 -20.15 5.39 0.14
CA LYS A 48 -19.97 5.36 1.60
C LYS A 48 -20.31 4.00 2.19
N ARG A 49 -21.41 3.37 1.76
CA ARG A 49 -21.78 2.01 2.22
C ARG A 49 -20.74 0.98 1.81
N LEU A 50 -20.25 1.04 0.57
CA LEU A 50 -19.15 0.18 0.10
C LEU A 50 -17.87 0.39 0.90
N MET A 51 -17.54 1.63 1.25
CA MET A 51 -16.36 1.94 2.05
C MET A 51 -16.47 1.34 3.46
N VAL A 52 -17.64 1.45 4.10
CA VAL A 52 -17.91 0.80 5.40
C VAL A 52 -17.79 -0.72 5.29
N ALA A 53 -18.35 -1.33 4.24
CA ALA A 53 -18.20 -2.76 3.98
C ALA A 53 -16.73 -3.15 3.77
N GLY A 54 -15.97 -2.34 3.02
CA GLY A 54 -14.53 -2.52 2.79
C GLY A 54 -13.71 -2.45 4.07
N VAL A 55 -14.03 -1.52 4.99
CA VAL A 55 -13.42 -1.48 6.32
C VAL A 55 -13.71 -2.77 7.10
N GLY A 56 -14.93 -3.32 6.98
CA GLY A 56 -15.26 -4.62 7.56
C GLY A 56 -14.36 -5.75 7.07
N ILE A 57 -14.05 -5.78 5.76
CA ILE A 57 -13.13 -6.75 5.16
C ILE A 57 -11.71 -6.57 5.73
N ILE A 58 -11.23 -5.34 5.84
CA ILE A 58 -9.90 -5.03 6.39
C ILE A 58 -9.79 -5.51 7.85
N VAL A 59 -10.81 -5.22 8.66
CA VAL A 59 -10.86 -5.66 10.07
C VAL A 59 -10.90 -7.19 10.16
N ALA A 60 -11.72 -7.86 9.35
CA ALA A 60 -11.78 -9.31 9.31
C ALA A 60 -10.42 -9.93 8.91
N ALA A 61 -9.77 -9.41 7.86
CA ALA A 61 -8.45 -9.86 7.43
C ALA A 61 -7.39 -9.65 8.51
N PHE A 62 -7.45 -8.55 9.25
CA PHE A 62 -6.57 -8.29 10.39
C PHE A 62 -6.77 -9.30 11.53
N ILE A 63 -8.02 -9.59 11.89
CA ILE A 63 -8.35 -10.60 12.92
C ILE A 63 -7.80 -11.97 12.51
N VAL A 64 -7.94 -12.36 11.25
CA VAL A 64 -7.37 -13.62 10.74
C VAL A 64 -5.84 -13.63 10.83
N ALA A 65 -5.17 -12.56 10.41
CA ALA A 65 -3.70 -12.46 10.52
C ALA A 65 -3.23 -12.55 11.98
N MET A 66 -3.94 -11.90 12.90
CA MET A 66 -3.68 -11.99 14.34
C MET A 66 -3.91 -13.40 14.87
N TYR A 67 -5.04 -14.02 14.56
CA TYR A 67 -5.35 -15.38 14.98
C TYR A 67 -4.28 -16.37 14.54
N VAL A 68 -3.88 -16.36 13.27
CA VAL A 68 -2.85 -17.26 12.73
C VAL A 68 -1.48 -17.00 13.39
N SER A 69 -1.17 -15.74 13.72
CA SER A 69 0.06 -15.38 14.45
C SER A 69 0.06 -15.87 15.90
N ILE A 70 -1.08 -15.82 16.59
CA ILE A 70 -1.21 -16.30 17.98
C ILE A 70 -1.24 -17.83 18.03
N ALA A 71 -1.99 -18.44 17.10
CA ALA A 71 -2.18 -19.88 16.97
C ALA A 71 -1.00 -20.57 16.25
N TRP A 72 0.18 -19.95 16.18
CA TRP A 72 1.35 -20.40 15.40
C TRP A 72 1.80 -21.84 15.70
N LYS A 73 1.53 -22.34 16.92
CA LYS A 73 1.83 -23.74 17.30
C LYS A 73 0.86 -24.76 16.72
N SER A 74 -0.36 -24.33 16.37
CA SER A 74 -1.46 -25.17 15.89
C SER A 74 -1.77 -25.01 14.41
N VAL A 75 -1.12 -24.06 13.72
CA VAL A 75 -1.32 -23.77 12.30
C VAL A 75 -0.01 -23.93 11.53
N ASN A 76 -0.10 -24.14 10.22
CA ASN A 76 1.08 -24.17 9.36
C ASN A 76 1.81 -22.81 9.43
N PRO A 77 3.12 -22.76 9.80
CA PRO A 77 3.87 -21.51 9.91
C PRO A 77 3.87 -20.66 8.62
N ILE A 78 3.70 -21.28 7.45
CA ILE A 78 3.61 -20.58 6.16
C ILE A 78 2.36 -19.68 6.09
N LEU A 79 1.29 -20.02 6.82
CA LEU A 79 0.06 -19.23 6.81
C LEU A 79 0.22 -17.86 7.48
N ILE A 80 1.20 -17.72 8.38
CA ILE A 80 1.45 -16.45 9.09
C ILE A 80 1.78 -15.33 8.09
N PRO A 81 2.87 -15.40 7.29
CA PRO A 81 3.16 -14.37 6.29
C PRO A 81 2.07 -14.25 5.21
N VAL A 82 1.45 -15.35 4.79
CA VAL A 82 0.35 -15.32 3.79
C VAL A 82 -0.82 -14.47 4.30
N ALA A 83 -1.23 -14.65 5.55
CA ALA A 83 -2.31 -13.88 6.15
C ALA A 83 -1.97 -12.39 6.28
N TRP A 84 -0.72 -12.05 6.63
CA TRP A 84 -0.25 -10.66 6.69
C TRP A 84 -0.21 -9.98 5.31
N PHE A 85 0.22 -10.69 4.28
CA PHE A 85 0.22 -10.16 2.91
C PHE A 85 -1.21 -10.04 2.35
N ALA A 86 -2.09 -10.99 2.66
CA ALA A 86 -3.51 -10.90 2.31
C ALA A 86 -4.19 -9.71 3.01
N PHE A 87 -3.87 -9.46 4.29
CA PHE A 87 -4.32 -8.27 5.01
C PHE A 87 -3.84 -6.99 4.32
N ALA A 88 -2.55 -6.88 3.97
CA ALA A 88 -2.03 -5.72 3.26
C ALA A 88 -2.73 -5.50 1.89
N ALA A 89 -3.01 -6.58 1.16
CA ALA A 89 -3.76 -6.52 -0.10
C ALA A 89 -5.23 -6.08 0.08
N SER A 90 -5.85 -6.40 1.22
CA SER A 90 -7.25 -6.07 1.52
C SER A 90 -7.56 -4.56 1.61
N VAL A 91 -6.52 -3.73 1.76
CA VAL A 91 -6.66 -2.26 1.77
C VAL A 91 -6.95 -1.70 0.38
N ALA A 92 -6.55 -2.41 -0.68
CA ALA A 92 -6.64 -1.90 -2.05
C ALA A 92 -8.08 -1.66 -2.54
N PRO A 93 -9.06 -2.56 -2.32
CA PRO A 93 -10.46 -2.28 -2.66
C PRO A 93 -10.97 -0.97 -2.04
N ALA A 94 -10.63 -0.70 -0.77
CA ALA A 94 -11.02 0.54 -0.10
C ALA A 94 -10.40 1.77 -0.78
N MET A 95 -9.11 1.71 -1.14
CA MET A 95 -8.45 2.80 -1.88
C MET A 95 -9.00 2.98 -3.31
N VAL A 96 -9.40 1.89 -3.99
CA VAL A 96 -10.05 1.97 -5.30
C VAL A 96 -11.38 2.71 -5.17
N PHE A 97 -12.19 2.42 -4.15
CA PHE A 97 -13.46 3.14 -3.93
C PHE A 97 -13.23 4.62 -3.60
N VAL A 98 -12.22 4.95 -2.79
CA VAL A 98 -11.82 6.35 -2.54
C VAL A 98 -11.44 7.06 -3.84
N GLY A 99 -10.63 6.42 -4.68
CA GLY A 99 -10.22 6.98 -5.96
C GLY A 99 -11.40 7.15 -6.93
N LEU A 100 -12.34 6.21 -6.93
CA LEU A 100 -13.56 6.29 -7.73
C LEU A 100 -14.47 7.44 -7.29
N ASP A 101 -14.66 7.64 -5.98
CA ASP A 101 -15.45 8.74 -5.42
C ASP A 101 -14.86 10.09 -5.83
N ALA A 102 -13.54 10.21 -5.79
CA ALA A 102 -12.85 11.41 -6.23
C ALA A 102 -13.00 11.71 -7.73
N ILE A 103 -12.98 10.68 -8.58
CA ILE A 103 -13.18 10.83 -10.04
C ILE A 103 -14.64 11.25 -10.32
N ILE A 104 -15.61 10.58 -9.69
CA ILE A 104 -17.04 10.80 -9.92
C ILE A 104 -17.46 12.18 -9.42
N LEU A 105 -17.04 12.56 -8.22
CA LEU A 105 -17.36 13.87 -7.65
C LEU A 105 -16.54 14.99 -8.27
N ARG A 106 -15.46 14.66 -9.01
CA ARG A 106 -14.40 15.61 -9.43
C ARG A 106 -13.93 16.51 -8.27
N ALA A 107 -14.03 15.99 -7.06
CA ALA A 107 -13.75 16.68 -5.83
C ALA A 107 -13.15 15.65 -4.88
N PHE A 108 -11.94 15.90 -4.42
CA PHE A 108 -11.26 15.03 -3.47
C PHE A 108 -11.44 15.64 -2.06
N PRO A 109 -11.99 14.91 -1.07
CA PRO A 109 -12.07 15.41 0.30
C PRO A 109 -10.66 15.72 0.82
N PRO A 110 -10.43 16.78 1.60
CA PRO A 110 -9.08 17.17 2.01
C PRO A 110 -8.35 16.02 2.71
N ILE A 111 -7.37 15.41 2.03
CA ILE A 111 -6.49 14.42 2.66
C ILE A 111 -5.54 15.21 3.57
N VAL A 112 -5.61 14.93 4.86
CA VAL A 112 -4.66 15.46 5.83
C VAL A 112 -3.35 14.69 5.65
N TRP A 113 -2.45 15.21 4.82
CA TRP A 113 -1.11 14.67 4.73
C TRP A 113 -0.27 15.20 5.90
N PRO A 114 0.46 14.36 6.64
CA PRO A 114 1.40 14.86 7.64
C PRO A 114 2.40 15.79 6.94
N ARG A 115 2.43 17.07 7.35
CA ARG A 115 3.22 18.21 6.79
C ARG A 115 2.65 18.98 5.60
N ARG A 116 1.45 18.70 5.08
CA ARG A 116 0.83 19.57 4.06
C ARG A 116 -0.56 20.03 4.49
N LEU A 117 -0.84 21.32 4.25
CA LEU A 117 -2.15 21.89 4.48
C LEU A 117 -3.20 21.11 3.67
N PRO A 118 -4.38 20.82 4.25
CA PRO A 118 -5.46 20.15 3.55
C PRO A 118 -5.86 20.97 2.33
N LYS A 119 -5.52 20.50 1.13
CA LYS A 119 -5.84 21.19 -0.12
C LYS A 119 -7.02 20.49 -0.77
N PHE A 120 -8.11 21.22 -0.93
CA PHE A 120 -9.23 20.77 -1.76
C PHE A 120 -8.78 20.75 -3.21
N VAL A 121 -8.85 19.57 -3.84
CA VAL A 121 -8.53 19.40 -5.25
C VAL A 121 -9.84 19.19 -5.99
N THR A 122 -10.11 20.05 -6.96
CA THR A 122 -11.31 20.01 -7.80
C THR A 122 -10.96 19.87 -9.28
N GLY A 123 -11.93 19.42 -10.07
CA GLY A 123 -11.81 19.33 -11.52
C GLY A 123 -10.81 18.27 -11.97
N SER A 124 -9.97 18.59 -12.96
CA SER A 124 -9.02 17.64 -13.56
C SER A 124 -7.99 17.10 -12.57
N GLY A 125 -7.60 17.89 -11.57
CA GLY A 125 -6.67 17.46 -10.52
C GLY A 125 -7.26 16.36 -9.63
N ALA A 126 -8.57 16.42 -9.34
CA ALA A 126 -9.24 15.40 -8.52
C ALA A 126 -9.32 14.06 -9.25
N VAL A 127 -9.58 14.12 -10.57
CA VAL A 127 -9.62 12.95 -11.44
C VAL A 127 -8.25 12.29 -11.53
N TRP A 128 -7.18 13.06 -11.74
CA TRP A 128 -5.82 12.52 -11.77
C TRP A 128 -5.42 11.88 -10.43
N THR A 129 -5.77 12.54 -9.32
CA THR A 129 -5.53 12.01 -7.97
C THR A 129 -6.30 10.70 -7.75
N GLY A 130 -7.56 10.64 -8.16
CA GLY A 130 -8.34 9.40 -8.07
C GLY A 130 -7.75 8.26 -8.89
N TRP A 131 -7.26 8.54 -10.10
CA TRP A 131 -6.53 7.55 -10.90
C TRP A 131 -5.23 7.09 -10.22
N ALA A 132 -4.46 8.01 -9.64
CA ALA A 132 -3.24 7.67 -8.91
C ALA A 132 -3.53 6.74 -7.72
N PHE A 133 -4.65 6.97 -6.99
CA PHE A 133 -5.10 6.08 -5.92
C PHE A 133 -5.50 4.70 -6.44
N ILE A 134 -6.25 4.62 -7.55
CA ILE A 134 -6.66 3.35 -8.16
C ILE A 134 -5.43 2.55 -8.63
N LEU A 135 -4.54 3.18 -9.40
CA LEU A 135 -3.31 2.57 -9.91
C LEU A 135 -2.38 2.14 -8.77
N GLY A 136 -2.17 3.01 -7.78
CA GLY A 136 -1.36 2.69 -6.60
C GLY A 136 -1.93 1.52 -5.80
N ALA A 137 -3.24 1.49 -5.60
CA ALA A 137 -3.92 0.41 -4.89
C ALA A 137 -3.82 -0.92 -5.64
N LEU A 138 -4.02 -0.92 -6.96
CA LEU A 138 -3.91 -2.13 -7.79
C LEU A 138 -2.48 -2.67 -7.83
N LEU A 139 -1.48 -1.80 -7.97
CA LEU A 139 -0.07 -2.20 -7.91
C LEU A 139 0.30 -2.78 -6.55
N ALA A 140 -0.14 -2.13 -5.46
CA ALA A 140 0.09 -2.64 -4.11
C ALA A 140 -0.61 -3.99 -3.89
N ALA A 141 -1.88 -4.14 -4.29
CA ALA A 141 -2.60 -5.41 -4.20
C ALA A 141 -1.91 -6.53 -4.97
N THR A 142 -1.45 -6.22 -6.19
CA THR A 142 -0.76 -7.18 -7.05
C THR A 142 0.56 -7.59 -6.42
N PHE A 143 1.34 -6.61 -5.93
CA PHE A 143 2.59 -6.87 -5.23
C PHE A 143 2.37 -7.79 -4.02
N TRP A 144 1.50 -7.41 -3.08
CA TRP A 144 1.23 -8.20 -1.89
C TRP A 144 0.58 -9.56 -2.21
N GLY A 145 -0.29 -9.61 -3.22
CA GLY A 145 -0.90 -10.84 -3.70
C GLY A 145 0.12 -11.82 -4.29
N ILE A 146 1.09 -11.33 -5.07
CA ILE A 146 2.21 -12.14 -5.58
C ILE A 146 3.05 -12.67 -4.42
N PHE A 147 3.33 -11.87 -3.40
CA PHE A 147 4.06 -12.33 -2.22
C PHE A 147 3.27 -13.37 -1.43
N ALA A 148 1.98 -13.16 -1.21
CA ALA A 148 1.10 -14.14 -0.56
C ALA A 148 1.08 -15.46 -1.34
N TYR A 149 0.94 -15.39 -2.66
CA TYR A 149 0.99 -16.56 -3.54
C TYR A 149 2.35 -17.25 -3.48
N ALA A 150 3.44 -16.51 -3.69
CA ALA A 150 4.80 -17.04 -3.71
C ALA A 150 5.17 -17.75 -2.41
N VAL A 151 4.77 -17.20 -1.26
CA VAL A 151 5.00 -17.82 0.05
C VAL A 151 4.07 -19.01 0.27
N GLY A 152 2.78 -18.90 -0.10
CA GLY A 152 1.82 -20.00 0.02
C GLY A 152 2.15 -21.21 -0.86
N THR A 153 2.79 -20.98 -2.01
CA THR A 153 3.24 -22.03 -2.93
C THR A 153 4.73 -22.36 -2.79
N PHE A 154 5.42 -21.76 -1.81
CA PHE A 154 6.86 -21.93 -1.65
C PHE A 154 7.17 -23.38 -1.26
N ASN A 155 7.58 -24.18 -2.23
CA ASN A 155 7.94 -25.56 -2.01
C ASN A 155 9.46 -25.71 -1.97
N LEU A 156 10.00 -25.98 -0.77
CA LEU A 156 11.42 -26.28 -0.57
C LEU A 156 11.90 -27.45 -1.44
N ALA A 157 11.01 -28.38 -1.80
CA ALA A 157 11.33 -29.51 -2.68
C ALA A 157 11.65 -29.09 -4.13
N VAL A 158 11.20 -27.91 -4.57
CA VAL A 158 11.57 -27.33 -5.88
C VAL A 158 12.87 -26.51 -5.76
N LEU A 159 13.11 -25.91 -4.60
CA LEU A 159 14.29 -25.07 -4.35
C LEU A 159 15.58 -25.90 -4.20
N GLU A 160 15.49 -27.06 -3.53
CA GLU A 160 16.63 -27.96 -3.34
C GLU A 160 17.28 -28.44 -4.65
N PRO A 161 16.55 -28.96 -5.66
CA PRO A 161 17.15 -29.32 -6.94
C PRO A 161 17.65 -28.09 -7.70
N LEU A 162 16.97 -26.95 -7.63
CA LEU A 162 17.42 -25.73 -8.31
C LEU A 162 18.76 -25.21 -7.73
N ILE A 163 18.91 -25.21 -6.41
CA ILE A 163 20.16 -24.83 -5.73
C ILE A 163 21.28 -25.80 -6.09
N ARG A 164 21.00 -27.11 -6.15
CA ARG A 164 22.00 -28.11 -6.57
C ARG A 164 22.44 -27.91 -8.02
N ILE A 165 21.51 -27.62 -8.92
CA ILE A 165 21.81 -27.35 -10.33
C ILE A 165 22.61 -26.05 -10.46
N LEU A 166 22.18 -24.95 -9.83
CA LEU A 166 22.89 -23.66 -9.84
C LEU A 166 24.28 -23.78 -9.21
N GLY A 167 24.40 -24.43 -8.05
CA GLY A 167 25.68 -24.68 -7.39
C GLY A 167 26.61 -25.54 -8.25
N GLY A 168 26.08 -26.56 -8.92
CA GLY A 168 26.82 -27.38 -9.87
C GLY A 168 27.32 -26.58 -11.08
N VAL A 169 26.46 -25.79 -11.71
CA VAL A 169 26.82 -24.96 -12.89
C VAL A 169 27.85 -23.90 -12.51
N VAL A 170 27.68 -23.22 -11.38
CA VAL A 170 28.63 -22.20 -10.88
C VAL A 170 29.96 -22.85 -10.51
N GLY A 171 29.93 -24.00 -9.83
CA GLY A 171 31.13 -24.74 -9.46
C GLY A 171 31.94 -25.23 -10.66
N ILE A 172 31.26 -25.78 -11.68
CA ILE A 172 31.87 -26.21 -12.94
C ILE A 172 32.44 -24.99 -13.69
N GLY A 173 31.68 -23.91 -13.79
CA GLY A 173 32.12 -22.67 -14.44
C GLY A 173 33.37 -22.08 -13.78
N ALA A 174 33.41 -22.05 -12.45
CA ALA A 174 34.58 -21.60 -11.70
C ALA A 174 35.79 -22.51 -11.95
N ALA A 175 35.62 -23.83 -11.91
CA ALA A 175 36.69 -24.79 -12.18
C ALA A 175 37.26 -24.65 -13.60
N ILE A 176 36.40 -24.51 -14.62
CA ILE A 176 36.80 -24.27 -16.00
C ILE A 176 37.56 -22.95 -16.13
N SER A 177 37.09 -21.89 -15.48
CA SER A 177 37.74 -20.58 -15.53
C SER A 177 39.14 -20.61 -14.90
N VAL A 178 39.31 -21.34 -13.79
CA VAL A 178 40.62 -21.56 -13.16
C VAL A 178 41.53 -22.38 -14.08
N LEU A 179 41.06 -23.51 -14.60
CA LEU A 179 41.84 -24.34 -15.53
C LEU A 179 42.24 -23.54 -16.78
N TYR A 180 41.33 -22.76 -17.35
CA TYR A 180 41.59 -21.91 -18.50
C TYR A 180 42.66 -20.85 -18.19
N SER A 181 42.60 -20.24 -16.99
CA SER A 181 43.61 -19.27 -16.57
C SER A 181 45.01 -19.90 -16.43
N VAL A 182 45.08 -21.12 -15.91
CA VAL A 182 46.34 -21.88 -15.77
C VAL A 182 46.86 -22.30 -17.14
N TYR A 183 46.00 -22.83 -18.00
CA TYR A 183 46.35 -23.20 -19.38
C TYR A 183 46.86 -21.99 -20.16
N LYS A 184 46.15 -20.86 -20.14
CA LYS A 184 46.55 -19.61 -20.80
C LYS A 184 47.88 -19.08 -20.27
N LYS A 185 48.16 -19.25 -18.98
CA LYS A 185 49.43 -18.86 -18.36
C LYS A 185 50.57 -19.77 -18.80
N ALA A 186 50.34 -21.07 -18.89
CA ALA A 186 51.31 -22.06 -19.38
C ALA A 186 51.58 -21.92 -20.89
N SER A 187 50.58 -21.59 -21.69
CA SER A 187 50.72 -21.39 -23.15
C SER A 187 51.43 -20.09 -23.53
N ARG A 188 51.50 -19.11 -22.61
CA ARG A 188 52.26 -17.86 -22.81
C ARG A 188 53.73 -17.95 -22.39
N SER A 189 54.11 -19.01 -21.66
CA SER A 189 55.50 -19.22 -21.21
C SER A 189 56.28 -20.20 -22.08
N ARG A 190 55.67 -20.73 -23.15
CA ARG A 190 56.31 -21.43 -24.26
C ARG A 190 56.34 -20.52 -25.47
#